data_AF-A0A9J6F181-F1
#
_entry.id   AF-A0A9J6F181-F1
#
_cell.length_a   1.000
_cell.length_b   1.000
_cell.length_c   1.000
_cell.angle_alpha   90.00
_cell.angle_beta   90.00
_cell.angle_gamma   90.00
#
_symmetry.space_group_name_H-M   'P 1'
#
loop_
_entity.id
_entity.type
_entity.pdbx_description
1 polymer ?
#
loop_
_entity_poly.entity_id
_entity_poly.type
_entity_poly.pdbx_seq_one_letter_code
_entity_poly.pdbx_strand_id
1 'polypeptide(L)'
;MKDLQRDLGVPQLEFLRHVSSRWLTLLPSVERVLKSYDALTAFFSKAGQPWSSLSMRHGRLSSAFSGKALQAKLLFLRNAAQIFDRFQTLFQSKDPLVHVVYDEMVALVKQVLGRFVRQESFATASGAQLKERDVHSAANWKAKPEIGLDTELSMVQWNPREKKAFYIGARAFYIACAKHLISRLPLDNKLLFHLRFLNPAIERSSTTPSLRYVANSLPQVIPPCDVSSLTDEWNSLICETSDWESSPNVVTHSASVFSLQTPAGQAKYPKVTKLVKAVLSLPHGNADCERGFSENKQTVHHRSTLSIASISSLRQTKAFMKRYSGDATKVPLTRDIQRSVKKSHKVYRERIERENAATFQERKHEEEELSEHCERKKLINEKSSLQNRLSSLKALLASSQELISEGLAAKDMDKVESGNVLLGDVNSKLPSVLERIKAVDLALQSMKAT
;
A
#
# COMPACT_ATOMS: atom_id res chain seq x y z
N MET A 1 -18.41 28.82 16.05
CA MET A 1 -18.23 28.58 14.59
C MET A 1 -19.56 28.51 13.84
N LYS A 2 -20.53 27.68 14.26
CA LYS A 2 -21.87 27.66 13.64
C LYS A 2 -22.57 29.02 13.68
N ASP A 3 -22.40 29.77 14.77
CA ASP A 3 -22.94 31.14 14.90
C ASP A 3 -22.23 32.10 13.92
N LEU A 4 -20.90 32.07 13.85
CA LEU A 4 -20.14 32.88 12.90
C LEU A 4 -20.46 32.54 11.42
N GLN A 5 -20.73 31.27 11.11
CA GLN A 5 -21.21 30.87 9.78
C GLN A 5 -22.56 31.52 9.47
N ARG A 6 -23.47 31.53 10.44
CA ARG A 6 -24.79 32.18 10.33
C ARG A 6 -24.66 33.69 10.16
N ASP A 7 -23.85 34.34 10.97
CA ASP A 7 -23.65 35.80 10.96
C ASP A 7 -23.06 36.30 9.63
N LEU A 8 -22.28 35.46 8.95
CA LEU A 8 -21.65 35.78 7.66
C LEU A 8 -22.43 35.24 6.45
N GLY A 9 -23.62 34.67 6.66
CA GLY A 9 -24.46 34.15 5.58
C GLY A 9 -23.88 32.95 4.83
N VAL A 10 -22.90 32.23 5.40
CA VAL A 10 -22.33 31.01 4.79
C VAL A 10 -23.05 29.75 5.30
N PRO A 11 -23.11 28.67 4.50
CA PRO A 11 -23.78 27.43 4.92
C PRO A 11 -23.25 26.89 6.26
N GLN A 12 -24.16 26.60 7.20
CA GLN A 12 -23.85 26.02 8.51
C GLN A 12 -23.43 24.56 8.35
N LEU A 13 -22.13 24.32 8.19
CA LEU A 13 -21.58 23.03 7.79
C LEU A 13 -20.51 22.56 8.78
N GLU A 14 -20.53 21.26 9.12
CA GLU A 14 -19.50 20.62 9.94
C GLU A 14 -18.22 20.32 9.14
N PHE A 15 -17.05 20.33 9.77
CA PHE A 15 -15.82 20.02 9.04
C PHE A 15 -15.69 18.52 8.79
N LEU A 16 -15.30 18.18 7.56
CA LEU A 16 -14.97 16.82 7.20
C LEU A 16 -13.51 16.56 7.56
N ARG A 17 -13.26 15.44 8.24
CA ARG A 17 -11.91 14.99 8.55
C ARG A 17 -11.36 14.22 7.36
N HIS A 18 -10.33 14.77 6.71
CA HIS A 18 -9.52 13.98 5.81
C HIS A 18 -8.70 12.95 6.59
N VAL A 19 -8.66 11.72 6.09
CA VAL A 19 -7.80 10.65 6.59
C VAL A 19 -6.96 10.14 5.44
N SER A 20 -5.64 10.06 5.63
CA SER A 20 -4.69 9.66 4.57
C SER A 20 -4.94 8.26 4.02
N SER A 21 -5.64 7.40 4.76
CA SER A 21 -6.06 6.07 4.33
C SER A 21 -7.38 6.05 3.55
N ARG A 22 -8.10 7.18 3.43
CA ARG A 22 -9.38 7.31 2.69
C ARG A 22 -9.32 8.48 1.72
N TRP A 23 -8.82 8.22 0.53
CA TRP A 23 -8.47 9.25 -0.44
C TRP A 23 -9.65 10.11 -0.93
N LEU A 24 -10.86 9.53 -1.03
CA LEU A 24 -12.09 10.26 -1.38
C LEU A 24 -12.48 11.39 -0.40
N THR A 25 -11.88 11.44 0.79
CA THR A 25 -12.23 12.48 1.77
C THR A 25 -11.55 13.83 1.50
N LEU A 26 -10.51 13.88 0.66
CA LEU A 26 -9.73 15.10 0.46
C LEU A 26 -10.56 16.20 -0.23
N LEU A 27 -11.13 15.92 -1.40
CA LEU A 27 -11.89 16.89 -2.18
C LEU A 27 -13.07 17.48 -1.38
N PRO A 28 -13.96 16.66 -0.76
CA PRO A 28 -15.04 17.18 0.08
C PRO A 28 -14.53 18.01 1.28
N SER A 29 -13.39 17.65 1.86
CA SER A 29 -12.80 18.41 2.98
C SER A 29 -12.29 19.77 2.53
N VAL A 30 -11.61 19.84 1.38
CA VAL A 30 -11.13 21.10 0.80
C VAL A 30 -12.31 22.00 0.41
N GLU A 31 -13.34 21.44 -0.22
CA GLU A 31 -14.56 22.18 -0.57
C GLU A 31 -15.27 22.73 0.67
N ARG A 32 -15.30 21.98 1.78
CA ARG A 32 -15.88 22.43 3.04
C ARG A 32 -15.12 23.63 3.61
N VAL A 33 -13.78 23.59 3.56
CA VAL A 33 -12.94 24.72 3.99
C VAL A 33 -13.18 25.94 3.10
N LEU A 34 -13.23 25.77 1.77
CA LEU A 34 -13.50 26.84 0.82
C LEU A 34 -14.88 27.48 1.04
N LYS A 35 -15.93 26.68 1.31
CA LYS A 35 -17.29 27.19 1.61
C LYS A 35 -17.36 28.00 2.90
N SER A 36 -16.49 27.70 3.87
CA SER A 36 -16.41 28.42 5.15
C SER A 36 -15.22 29.39 5.20
N TYR A 37 -14.62 29.75 4.06
CA TYR A 37 -13.34 30.46 4.04
C TYR A 37 -13.43 31.81 4.73
N ASP A 38 -14.43 32.62 4.42
CA ASP A 38 -14.60 33.96 5.03
C ASP A 38 -14.86 33.88 6.54
N ALA A 39 -15.67 32.89 6.97
CA ALA A 39 -15.90 32.64 8.39
C ALA A 39 -14.63 32.19 9.12
N LEU A 40 -13.81 31.36 8.48
CA LEU A 40 -12.53 30.95 9.04
C LEU A 40 -11.54 32.13 9.10
N THR A 41 -11.47 32.95 8.06
CA THR A 41 -10.66 34.16 8.04
C THR A 41 -11.07 35.11 9.16
N ALA A 42 -12.37 35.37 9.34
CA ALA A 42 -12.89 36.19 10.44
C ALA A 42 -12.58 35.59 11.82
N PHE A 43 -12.76 34.26 11.98
CA PHE A 43 -12.46 33.55 13.22
C PHE A 43 -10.98 33.68 13.61
N PHE A 44 -10.08 33.48 12.65
CA PHE A 44 -8.64 33.55 12.89
C PHE A 44 -8.09 34.98 12.94
N SER A 45 -8.86 35.98 12.47
CA SER A 45 -8.52 37.42 12.56
C SER A 45 -8.99 38.06 13.88
N LYS A 46 -10.10 37.60 14.46
CA LYS A 46 -10.61 38.10 15.77
C LYS A 46 -9.74 37.68 16.97
N ALA A 47 -8.65 36.94 16.76
CA ALA A 47 -7.73 36.46 17.80
C ALA A 47 -6.71 37.52 18.30
N GLY A 48 -7.06 38.80 18.24
CA GLY A 48 -6.39 39.87 18.98
C GLY A 48 -6.83 39.99 20.45
N GLN A 49 -7.72 39.10 20.94
CA GLN A 49 -8.08 39.04 22.36
C GLN A 49 -7.16 38.07 23.14
N PRO A 50 -6.79 38.41 24.39
CA PRO A 50 -5.80 37.67 25.15
C PRO A 50 -6.38 36.33 25.63
N TRP A 51 -6.19 35.29 24.83
CA TRP A 51 -6.35 33.92 25.28
C TRP A 51 -4.96 33.41 25.67
N SER A 52 -4.73 33.30 26.97
CA SER A 52 -3.47 32.93 27.62
C SER A 52 -2.93 31.52 27.29
N SER A 53 -3.37 30.89 26.20
CA SER A 53 -2.90 29.56 25.79
C SER A 53 -3.08 29.27 24.29
N LEU A 54 -2.85 30.23 23.39
CA LEU A 54 -2.89 29.95 21.95
C LEU A 54 -1.78 28.94 21.57
N SER A 55 -2.19 27.70 21.27
CA SER A 55 -1.28 26.67 20.79
C SER A 55 -0.54 27.13 19.52
N MET A 56 0.71 26.66 19.31
CA MET A 56 1.47 26.86 18.07
C MET A 56 0.64 26.58 16.79
N ARG A 57 -0.32 25.65 16.86
CA ARG A 57 -1.23 25.32 15.77
C ARG A 57 -2.13 26.50 15.39
N HIS A 58 -2.66 27.22 16.38
CA HIS A 58 -3.53 28.37 16.13
C HIS A 58 -2.75 29.50 15.45
N GLY A 59 -1.56 29.85 15.96
CA GLY A 59 -0.71 30.88 15.35
C GLY A 59 -0.40 30.61 13.89
N ARG A 60 -0.03 29.35 13.57
CA ARG A 60 0.19 28.92 12.17
C ARG A 60 -1.04 29.08 11.27
N LEU A 61 -2.23 28.76 11.79
CA LEU A 61 -3.47 28.89 11.02
C LEU A 61 -3.84 30.36 10.83
N SER A 62 -3.72 31.18 11.87
CA SER A 62 -3.95 32.62 11.78
C SER A 62 -3.05 33.27 10.72
N SER A 63 -1.73 33.01 10.77
CA SER A 63 -0.81 33.49 9.72
C SER A 63 -1.18 32.98 8.31
N ALA A 64 -1.67 31.75 8.19
CA ALA A 64 -2.06 31.18 6.90
C ALA A 64 -3.34 31.82 6.33
N PHE A 65 -4.36 32.06 7.17
CA PHE A 65 -5.63 32.70 6.78
C PHE A 65 -5.50 34.20 6.54
N SER A 66 -4.54 34.88 7.19
CA SER A 66 -4.19 36.26 6.84
C SER A 66 -3.45 36.37 5.51
N GLY A 67 -2.87 35.27 5.02
CA GLY A 67 -2.10 35.24 3.78
C GLY A 67 -2.95 34.98 2.53
N LYS A 68 -2.79 35.83 1.50
CA LYS A 68 -3.46 35.67 0.19
C LYS A 68 -3.19 34.33 -0.52
N ALA A 69 -2.11 33.63 -0.16
CA ALA A 69 -1.69 32.39 -0.81
C ALA A 69 -2.52 31.15 -0.44
N LEU A 70 -3.15 31.11 0.74
CA LEU A 70 -3.86 29.93 1.19
C LEU A 70 -5.09 29.64 0.33
N GLN A 71 -5.89 30.66 0.03
CA GLN A 71 -7.09 30.52 -0.80
C GLN A 71 -6.75 29.96 -2.18
N ALA A 72 -5.75 30.55 -2.86
CA ALA A 72 -5.27 30.08 -4.17
C ALA A 72 -4.80 28.61 -4.13
N LYS A 73 -4.07 28.22 -3.07
CA LYS A 73 -3.64 26.81 -2.90
C LYS A 73 -4.81 25.86 -2.70
N LEU A 74 -5.85 26.25 -1.95
CA LEU A 74 -7.04 25.44 -1.74
C LEU A 74 -7.88 25.30 -3.02
N LEU A 75 -8.02 26.38 -3.79
CA LEU A 75 -8.69 26.36 -5.10
C LEU A 75 -7.95 25.46 -6.09
N PHE A 76 -6.62 25.58 -6.16
CA PHE A 76 -5.77 24.70 -6.95
C PHE A 76 -5.92 23.23 -6.53
N LEU A 77 -5.90 22.97 -5.22
CA LEU A 77 -6.04 21.60 -4.71
C LEU A 77 -7.41 21.01 -5.02
N ARG A 78 -8.49 21.81 -4.94
CA ARG A 78 -9.83 21.40 -5.38
C ARG A 78 -9.81 21.00 -6.86
N ASN A 79 -9.28 21.86 -7.73
CA ASN A 79 -9.19 21.61 -9.17
C ASN A 79 -8.35 20.36 -9.49
N ALA A 80 -7.20 20.20 -8.82
CA ALA A 80 -6.33 19.06 -9.01
C ALA A 80 -6.96 17.74 -8.48
N ALA A 81 -7.63 17.78 -7.33
CA ALA A 81 -8.26 16.61 -6.73
C ALA A 81 -9.38 16.03 -7.60
N GLN A 82 -10.12 16.87 -8.33
CA GLN A 82 -11.17 16.44 -9.26
C GLN A 82 -10.67 15.49 -10.37
N ILE A 83 -9.38 15.56 -10.73
CA ILE A 83 -8.78 14.66 -11.73
C ILE A 83 -8.86 13.19 -11.27
N PHE A 84 -8.77 12.95 -9.97
CA PHE A 84 -8.68 11.61 -9.42
C PHE A 84 -10.05 11.00 -9.08
N ASP A 85 -11.10 11.82 -9.01
CA ASP A 85 -12.41 11.44 -8.47
C ASP A 85 -13.06 10.29 -9.26
N ARG A 86 -13.03 10.38 -10.60
CA ARG A 86 -13.55 9.33 -11.50
C ARG A 86 -12.87 7.99 -11.25
N PHE A 87 -11.54 7.97 -11.26
CA PHE A 87 -10.77 6.74 -11.07
C PHE A 87 -10.94 6.17 -9.66
N GLN A 88 -10.94 7.03 -8.63
CA GLN A 88 -11.15 6.61 -7.24
C GLN A 88 -12.55 6.02 -7.03
N THR A 89 -13.59 6.65 -7.57
CA THR A 89 -14.96 6.14 -7.51
C THR A 89 -15.08 4.78 -8.18
N LEU A 90 -14.45 4.61 -9.35
CA LEU A 90 -14.40 3.33 -10.05
C LEU A 90 -13.71 2.25 -9.22
N PHE A 91 -12.55 2.56 -8.62
CA PHE A 91 -11.77 1.62 -7.81
C PHE A 91 -12.50 1.20 -6.51
N GLN A 92 -13.43 2.04 -6.04
CA GLN A 92 -14.28 1.76 -4.88
C GLN A 92 -15.66 1.19 -5.25
N SER A 93 -15.97 1.05 -6.54
CA SER A 93 -17.23 0.46 -6.99
C SER A 93 -17.34 -1.02 -6.60
N LYS A 94 -18.58 -1.49 -6.43
CA LYS A 94 -18.88 -2.91 -6.18
C LYS A 94 -19.10 -3.70 -7.46
N ASP A 95 -19.38 -3.01 -8.55
CA ASP A 95 -19.66 -3.65 -9.82
C ASP A 95 -18.35 -4.22 -10.41
N PRO A 96 -18.39 -5.33 -11.16
CA PRO A 96 -17.20 -5.91 -11.76
C PRO A 96 -16.76 -5.06 -12.96
N LEU A 97 -15.79 -4.17 -12.73
CA LEU A 97 -15.34 -3.17 -13.69
C LEU A 97 -13.97 -3.49 -14.31
N VAL A 98 -13.50 -4.74 -14.20
CA VAL A 98 -12.17 -5.15 -14.69
C VAL A 98 -11.94 -4.83 -16.18
N HIS A 99 -13.02 -4.82 -16.97
CA HIS A 99 -13.03 -4.53 -18.40
C HIS A 99 -12.73 -3.06 -18.76
N VAL A 100 -12.88 -2.12 -17.81
CA VAL A 100 -12.60 -0.69 -18.03
C VAL A 100 -11.37 -0.18 -17.28
N VAL A 101 -10.86 -0.92 -16.28
CA VAL A 101 -9.75 -0.45 -15.42
C VAL A 101 -8.54 -0.01 -16.23
N TYR A 102 -8.16 -0.76 -17.27
CA TYR A 102 -7.01 -0.40 -18.10
C TYR A 102 -7.17 0.99 -18.74
N ASP A 103 -8.31 1.21 -19.40
CA ASP A 103 -8.59 2.47 -20.08
C ASP A 103 -8.67 3.64 -19.10
N GLU A 104 -9.21 3.39 -17.91
CA GLU A 104 -9.33 4.40 -16.85
C GLU A 104 -7.99 4.75 -16.22
N MET A 105 -7.06 3.79 -16.08
CA MET A 105 -5.67 4.07 -15.68
C MET A 105 -4.95 4.93 -16.71
N VAL A 106 -5.06 4.59 -18.00
CA VAL A 106 -4.47 5.35 -19.09
C VAL A 106 -5.07 6.76 -19.16
N ALA A 107 -6.40 6.87 -19.03
CA ALA A 107 -7.10 8.15 -19.02
C ALA A 107 -6.64 9.04 -17.86
N LEU A 108 -6.52 8.49 -16.64
CA LEU A 108 -6.05 9.22 -15.46
C LEU A 108 -4.66 9.81 -15.69
N VAL A 109 -3.71 9.02 -16.20
CA VAL A 109 -2.36 9.50 -16.50
C VAL A 109 -2.40 10.60 -17.55
N LYS A 110 -3.15 10.40 -18.65
CA LYS A 110 -3.30 11.42 -19.71
C LYS A 110 -3.94 12.71 -19.20
N GLN A 111 -4.92 12.64 -18.30
CA GLN A 111 -5.54 13.82 -17.69
C GLN A 111 -4.55 14.62 -16.84
N VAL A 112 -3.72 13.94 -16.02
CA VAL A 112 -2.66 14.60 -15.25
C VAL A 112 -1.61 15.23 -16.17
N LEU A 113 -1.15 14.49 -17.19
CA LEU A 113 -0.22 15.03 -18.19
C LEU A 113 -0.82 16.24 -18.89
N GLY A 114 -2.09 16.20 -19.27
CA GLY A 114 -2.79 17.31 -19.91
C GLY A 114 -2.85 18.59 -19.08
N ARG A 115 -2.58 18.55 -17.78
CA ARG A 115 -2.45 19.77 -16.96
C ARG A 115 -1.15 20.54 -17.20
N PHE A 116 -0.07 19.90 -17.67
CA PHE A 116 1.23 20.58 -17.77
C PHE A 116 2.07 20.23 -19.01
N VAL A 117 1.69 19.19 -19.76
CA VAL A 117 2.34 18.71 -20.99
C VAL A 117 1.44 19.01 -22.18
N ARG A 118 2.04 19.29 -23.34
CA ARG A 118 1.31 19.53 -24.60
C ARG A 118 0.65 18.24 -25.10
N GLN A 119 -0.58 18.35 -25.58
CA GLN A 119 -1.45 17.21 -25.89
C GLN A 119 -0.89 16.35 -27.03
N GLU A 120 -0.28 16.98 -28.04
CA GLU A 120 0.28 16.30 -29.20
C GLU A 120 1.36 15.29 -28.79
N SER A 121 2.03 15.55 -27.67
CA SER A 121 3.08 14.67 -27.19
C SER A 121 2.56 13.34 -26.63
N PHE A 122 1.32 13.23 -26.12
CA PHE A 122 0.83 12.04 -25.40
C PHE A 122 -0.54 11.52 -25.82
N ALA A 123 -1.29 12.24 -26.66
CA ALA A 123 -2.68 11.91 -26.99
C ALA A 123 -2.83 10.46 -27.48
N THR A 124 -1.95 10.01 -28.37
CA THR A 124 -1.97 8.67 -28.99
C THR A 124 -1.16 7.63 -28.22
N ALA A 125 -0.46 8.02 -27.15
CA ALA A 125 0.39 7.10 -26.41
C ALA A 125 -0.41 5.96 -25.77
N SER A 126 0.08 4.73 -25.93
CA SER A 126 -0.41 3.53 -25.24
C SER A 126 0.01 3.53 -23.77
N GLY A 127 -0.57 2.65 -22.95
CA GLY A 127 -0.15 2.52 -21.54
C GLY A 127 1.33 2.17 -21.39
N ALA A 128 1.86 1.26 -22.23
CA ALA A 128 3.28 0.92 -22.23
C ALA A 128 4.16 2.12 -22.59
N GLN A 129 3.78 2.89 -23.62
CA GLN A 129 4.51 4.11 -24.00
C GLN A 129 4.44 5.21 -22.93
N LEU A 130 3.35 5.28 -22.17
CA LEU A 130 3.24 6.17 -21.01
C LEU A 130 4.13 5.71 -19.85
N LYS A 131 4.36 4.40 -19.70
CA LYS A 131 5.20 3.82 -18.65
C LYS A 131 6.66 4.26 -18.75
N GLU A 132 7.16 4.36 -19.98
CA GLU A 132 8.55 4.69 -20.31
C GLU A 132 8.80 6.20 -20.40
N ARG A 133 7.76 7.02 -20.28
CA ARG A 133 7.85 8.45 -20.54
C ARG A 133 8.61 9.19 -19.42
N ASP A 134 9.59 10.00 -19.83
CA ASP A 134 10.14 11.03 -18.96
C ASP A 134 9.23 12.28 -18.92
N VAL A 135 8.64 12.53 -17.75
CA VAL A 135 7.78 13.68 -17.50
C VAL A 135 8.56 14.96 -17.16
N HIS A 136 9.88 14.88 -16.95
CA HIS A 136 10.74 16.04 -16.71
C HIS A 136 11.21 16.75 -17.97
N SER A 137 10.98 16.16 -19.14
CA SER A 137 11.38 16.78 -20.41
C SER A 137 10.65 18.10 -20.65
N ALA A 138 11.35 19.21 -20.41
CA ALA A 138 10.81 20.56 -20.53
C ALA A 138 10.38 20.92 -21.97
N ALA A 139 10.92 20.22 -22.97
CA ALA A 139 10.58 20.40 -24.39
C ALA A 139 9.07 20.20 -24.65
N ASN A 140 8.44 19.31 -23.90
CA ASN A 140 7.03 18.95 -24.08
C ASN A 140 6.07 19.71 -23.16
N TRP A 141 6.57 20.63 -22.32
CA TRP A 141 5.73 21.34 -21.37
C TRP A 141 4.88 22.43 -22.03
N LYS A 142 3.70 22.64 -21.46
CA LYS A 142 2.91 23.87 -21.69
C LYS A 142 3.64 25.05 -21.07
N ALA A 143 3.50 26.23 -21.69
CA ALA A 143 4.08 27.47 -21.15
C ALA A 143 3.61 27.74 -19.71
N LYS A 144 2.31 27.58 -19.47
CA LYS A 144 1.69 27.60 -18.13
C LYS A 144 0.97 26.27 -17.89
N PRO A 145 1.10 25.66 -16.70
CA PRO A 145 0.22 24.56 -16.34
C PRO A 145 -1.19 25.08 -16.09
N GLU A 146 -2.19 24.24 -16.32
CA GLU A 146 -3.59 24.46 -15.97
C GLU A 146 -3.76 24.38 -14.45
N ILE A 147 -4.32 25.41 -13.81
CA ILE A 147 -4.49 25.48 -12.35
C ILE A 147 -5.93 25.77 -11.90
N GLY A 148 -6.87 25.89 -12.84
CA GLY A 148 -8.26 26.31 -12.62
C GLY A 148 -8.44 27.83 -12.69
N LEU A 149 -9.50 28.26 -13.38
CA LEU A 149 -9.85 29.67 -13.57
C LEU A 149 -10.09 30.39 -12.24
N ASP A 150 -10.74 29.73 -11.29
CA ASP A 150 -10.94 30.19 -9.92
C ASP A 150 -9.62 30.49 -9.19
N THR A 151 -8.63 29.62 -9.34
CA THR A 151 -7.27 29.85 -8.82
C THR A 151 -6.64 31.07 -9.49
N GLU A 152 -6.74 31.20 -10.81
CA GLU A 152 -6.21 32.35 -11.54
C GLU A 152 -6.85 33.67 -11.10
N LEU A 153 -8.18 33.68 -10.92
CA LEU A 153 -8.93 34.82 -10.41
C LEU A 153 -8.49 35.22 -8.99
N SER A 154 -8.23 34.25 -8.11
CA SER A 154 -7.71 34.51 -6.75
C SER A 154 -6.30 35.10 -6.74
N MET A 155 -5.57 34.97 -7.84
CA MET A 155 -4.20 35.45 -8.00
C MET A 155 -4.11 36.75 -8.80
N VAL A 156 -5.22 37.35 -9.26
CA VAL A 156 -5.21 38.55 -10.14
C VAL A 156 -4.33 39.67 -9.58
N GLN A 157 -4.49 39.99 -8.30
CA GLN A 157 -3.77 41.05 -7.59
C GLN A 157 -2.33 40.68 -7.17
N TRP A 158 -1.86 39.48 -7.51
CA TRP A 158 -0.49 39.06 -7.17
C TRP A 158 0.52 39.65 -8.14
N ASN A 159 1.73 39.90 -7.65
CA ASN A 159 2.81 40.37 -8.50
C ASN A 159 3.32 39.24 -9.43
N PRO A 160 4.01 39.58 -10.53
CA PRO A 160 4.46 38.59 -11.51
C PRO A 160 5.39 37.50 -10.93
N ARG A 161 6.21 37.83 -9.93
CA ARG A 161 7.13 36.88 -9.29
C ARG A 161 6.37 35.83 -8.48
N GLU A 162 5.38 36.25 -7.70
CA GLU A 162 4.50 35.36 -6.93
C GLU A 162 3.70 34.42 -7.85
N LYS A 163 3.11 34.96 -8.93
CA LYS A 163 2.39 34.16 -9.93
C LYS A 163 3.31 33.11 -10.54
N LYS A 164 4.53 33.52 -10.96
CA LYS A 164 5.53 32.61 -11.53
C LYS A 164 5.90 31.50 -10.55
N ALA A 165 6.16 31.83 -9.29
CA ALA A 165 6.47 30.84 -8.24
C ALA A 165 5.33 29.84 -8.04
N PHE A 166 4.07 30.30 -8.06
CA PHE A 166 2.90 29.43 -7.96
C PHE A 166 2.80 28.45 -9.13
N TYR A 167 2.94 28.93 -10.38
CA TYR A 167 2.91 28.06 -11.57
C TYR A 167 4.06 27.04 -11.58
N ILE A 168 5.25 27.40 -11.08
CA ILE A 168 6.36 26.45 -10.89
C ILE A 168 5.96 25.36 -9.88
N GLY A 169 5.38 25.74 -8.74
CA GLY A 169 4.90 24.81 -7.73
C GLY A 169 3.79 23.89 -8.25
N ALA A 170 2.82 24.42 -8.99
CA ALA A 170 1.74 23.65 -9.61
C ALA A 170 2.27 22.64 -10.63
N ARG A 171 3.24 23.04 -11.46
CA ARG A 171 3.90 22.11 -12.39
C ARG A 171 4.66 21.01 -11.65
N ALA A 172 5.43 21.36 -10.61
CA ALA A 172 6.14 20.39 -9.79
C ALA A 172 5.18 19.38 -9.13
N PHE A 173 4.01 19.85 -8.66
CA PHE A 173 2.95 19.00 -8.13
C PHE A 173 2.43 18.00 -9.19
N TYR A 174 2.08 18.45 -10.40
CA TYR A 174 1.60 17.54 -11.44
C TYR A 174 2.66 16.57 -11.94
N ILE A 175 3.93 17.00 -12.01
CA ILE A 175 5.06 16.12 -12.32
C ILE A 175 5.17 15.01 -11.26
N ALA A 176 5.10 15.36 -9.97
CA ALA A 176 5.14 14.38 -8.89
C ALA A 176 3.95 13.40 -8.97
N CYS A 177 2.74 13.89 -9.26
CA CYS A 177 1.57 13.05 -9.48
C CYS A 177 1.77 12.09 -10.66
N ALA A 178 2.19 12.61 -11.83
CA ALA A 178 2.42 11.82 -13.02
C ALA A 178 3.49 10.74 -12.79
N LYS A 179 4.62 11.08 -12.17
CA LYS A 179 5.66 10.11 -11.78
C LYS A 179 5.10 9.02 -10.87
N HIS A 180 4.33 9.40 -9.86
CA HIS A 180 3.74 8.44 -8.94
C HIS A 180 2.78 7.49 -9.67
N LEU A 181 1.87 8.01 -10.48
CA LEU A 181 0.93 7.19 -11.25
C LEU A 181 1.65 6.29 -12.24
N ILE A 182 2.58 6.83 -13.04
CA ILE A 182 3.37 6.06 -14.01
C ILE A 182 4.14 4.95 -13.30
N SER A 183 4.78 5.21 -12.16
CA SER A 183 5.52 4.17 -11.44
C SER A 183 4.63 3.09 -10.82
N ARG A 184 3.44 3.45 -10.29
CA ARG A 184 2.58 2.54 -9.53
C ARG A 184 1.51 1.82 -10.35
N LEU A 185 1.01 2.44 -11.41
CA LEU A 185 -0.03 1.82 -12.24
C LEU A 185 0.59 0.77 -13.18
N PRO A 186 -0.06 -0.40 -13.34
CA PRO A 186 0.38 -1.46 -14.25
C PRO A 186 -0.02 -1.16 -15.71
N LEU A 187 0.48 -0.05 -16.26
CA LEU A 187 0.10 0.46 -17.61
C LEU A 187 0.57 -0.45 -18.77
N ASP A 188 1.54 -1.32 -18.50
CA ASP A 188 2.12 -2.32 -19.38
C ASP A 188 1.51 -3.73 -19.20
N ASN A 189 0.52 -3.87 -18.31
CA ASN A 189 -0.12 -5.15 -18.05
C ASN A 189 -1.03 -5.57 -19.21
N LYS A 190 -0.55 -6.58 -19.95
CA LYS A 190 -1.24 -7.14 -21.12
C LYS A 190 -2.56 -7.82 -20.77
N LEU A 191 -2.68 -8.48 -19.61
CA LEU A 191 -3.93 -9.10 -19.19
C LEU A 191 -5.01 -8.03 -19.04
N LEU A 192 -4.76 -6.97 -18.27
CA LEU A 192 -5.71 -5.87 -18.10
C LEU A 192 -6.07 -5.20 -19.44
N PHE A 193 -5.10 -5.05 -20.35
CA PHE A 193 -5.38 -4.58 -21.70
C PHE A 193 -6.33 -5.52 -22.45
N HIS A 194 -6.08 -6.83 -22.45
CA HIS A 194 -6.92 -7.76 -23.19
C HIS A 194 -8.31 -7.95 -22.55
N LEU A 195 -8.45 -7.79 -21.23
CA LEU A 195 -9.74 -7.85 -20.53
C LEU A 195 -10.78 -6.81 -21.01
N ARG A 196 -10.34 -5.79 -21.74
CA ARG A 196 -11.20 -4.80 -22.38
C ARG A 196 -12.19 -5.41 -23.37
N PHE A 197 -11.93 -6.61 -23.89
CA PHE A 197 -12.82 -7.30 -24.83
C PHE A 197 -14.25 -7.51 -24.30
N LEU A 198 -14.43 -7.47 -22.98
CA LEU A 198 -15.74 -7.55 -22.32
C LEU A 198 -16.51 -6.23 -22.33
N ASN A 199 -15.87 -5.12 -22.67
CA ASN A 199 -16.51 -3.81 -22.73
C ASN A 199 -17.52 -3.79 -23.88
N PRO A 200 -18.82 -3.57 -23.61
CA PRO A 200 -19.85 -3.53 -24.66
C PRO A 200 -19.60 -2.45 -25.72
N ALA A 201 -18.82 -1.41 -25.40
CA ALA A 201 -18.47 -0.34 -26.33
C ALA A 201 -17.37 -0.72 -27.34
N ILE A 202 -16.68 -1.85 -27.16
CA ILE A 202 -15.65 -2.31 -28.10
C ILE A 202 -16.31 -3.14 -29.21
N GLU A 203 -15.89 -2.89 -30.44
CA GLU A 203 -16.37 -3.62 -31.61
C GLU A 203 -16.02 -5.11 -31.49
N ARG A 204 -17.05 -5.95 -31.34
CA ARG A 204 -16.90 -7.37 -31.02
C ARG A 204 -16.10 -8.15 -32.08
N SER A 205 -16.18 -7.77 -33.35
CA SER A 205 -15.44 -8.39 -34.46
C SER A 205 -13.91 -8.42 -34.22
N SER A 206 -13.38 -7.46 -33.46
CA SER A 206 -11.95 -7.32 -33.18
C SER A 206 -11.47 -8.02 -31.90
N THR A 207 -12.37 -8.68 -31.16
CA THR A 207 -12.12 -9.12 -29.78
C THR A 207 -11.50 -10.51 -29.65
N THR A 208 -11.57 -11.34 -30.69
CA THR A 208 -11.12 -12.74 -30.66
C THR A 208 -9.65 -12.91 -30.24
N PRO A 209 -8.67 -12.09 -30.69
CA PRO A 209 -7.30 -12.17 -30.20
C PRO A 209 -7.18 -11.95 -28.69
N SER A 210 -7.96 -11.00 -28.15
CA SER A 210 -7.99 -10.70 -26.72
C SER A 210 -8.63 -11.83 -25.91
N LEU A 211 -9.72 -12.41 -26.40
CA LEU A 211 -10.33 -13.60 -25.80
C LEU A 211 -9.30 -14.73 -25.67
N ARG A 212 -8.58 -15.05 -26.76
CA ARG A 212 -7.55 -16.09 -26.78
C ARG A 212 -6.41 -15.78 -25.82
N TYR A 213 -5.97 -14.52 -25.74
CA TYR A 213 -4.95 -14.10 -24.78
C TYR A 213 -5.39 -14.34 -23.33
N VAL A 214 -6.62 -13.96 -22.99
CA VAL A 214 -7.19 -14.10 -21.65
C VAL A 214 -7.37 -15.58 -21.29
N ALA A 215 -7.85 -16.40 -22.22
CA ALA A 215 -7.98 -17.85 -22.03
C ALA A 215 -6.61 -18.51 -21.75
N ASN A 216 -5.58 -18.16 -22.54
CA ASN A 216 -4.21 -18.65 -22.34
C ASN A 216 -3.60 -18.18 -21.01
N SER A 217 -4.04 -17.03 -20.50
CA SER A 217 -3.61 -16.51 -19.19
C SER A 217 -4.30 -17.21 -18.01
N LEU A 218 -5.35 -18.01 -18.27
CA LEU A 218 -6.17 -18.69 -17.27
C LEU A 218 -6.38 -20.18 -17.62
N PRO A 219 -5.30 -20.99 -17.76
CA PRO A 219 -5.38 -22.40 -18.16
C PRO A 219 -6.19 -23.27 -17.20
N GLN A 220 -6.29 -22.86 -15.93
CA GLN A 220 -7.13 -23.51 -14.91
C GLN A 220 -8.64 -23.31 -15.15
N VAL A 221 -9.02 -22.29 -15.92
CA VAL A 221 -10.41 -22.00 -16.28
C VAL A 221 -10.73 -22.65 -17.62
N ILE A 222 -9.90 -22.39 -18.64
CA ILE A 222 -10.03 -22.95 -19.98
C ILE A 222 -8.72 -23.67 -20.33
N PRO A 223 -8.71 -25.01 -20.37
CA PRO A 223 -7.54 -25.78 -20.78
C PRO A 223 -7.06 -25.39 -22.20
N PRO A 224 -5.76 -25.48 -22.51
CA PRO A 224 -5.23 -25.12 -23.83
C PRO A 224 -5.92 -25.84 -25.01
N CYS A 225 -6.30 -27.11 -24.83
CA CYS A 225 -7.01 -27.89 -25.85
C CYS A 225 -8.42 -27.34 -26.16
N ASP A 226 -9.04 -26.60 -25.24
CA ASP A 226 -10.39 -26.07 -25.38
C ASP A 226 -10.42 -24.68 -26.03
N VAL A 227 -9.27 -23.99 -26.17
CA VAL A 227 -9.19 -22.59 -26.64
C VAL A 227 -9.74 -22.41 -28.05
N SER A 228 -9.52 -23.38 -28.95
CA SER A 228 -10.09 -23.33 -30.30
C SER A 228 -11.62 -23.40 -30.24
N SER A 229 -12.17 -24.36 -29.50
CA SER A 229 -13.63 -24.48 -29.34
C SER A 229 -14.27 -23.30 -28.62
N LEU A 230 -13.57 -22.66 -27.67
CA LEU A 230 -13.98 -21.40 -27.06
C LEU A 230 -14.04 -20.28 -28.10
N THR A 231 -13.08 -20.25 -29.03
CA THR A 231 -13.04 -19.26 -30.12
C THR A 231 -14.22 -19.44 -31.06
N ASP A 232 -14.57 -20.70 -31.38
CA ASP A 232 -15.74 -21.02 -32.20
C ASP A 232 -17.06 -20.60 -31.51
N GLU A 233 -17.19 -20.87 -30.21
CA GLU A 233 -18.33 -20.39 -29.39
C GLU A 233 -18.42 -18.86 -29.41
N TRP A 234 -17.30 -18.16 -29.27
CA TRP A 234 -17.26 -16.70 -29.27
C TRP A 234 -17.63 -16.09 -30.62
N ASN A 235 -17.07 -16.60 -31.72
CA ASN A 235 -17.41 -16.12 -33.06
C ASN A 235 -18.90 -16.34 -33.37
N SER A 236 -19.43 -17.51 -32.98
CA SER A 236 -20.86 -17.82 -33.14
C SER A 236 -21.74 -16.86 -32.33
N LEU A 237 -21.34 -16.55 -31.09
CA LEU A 237 -22.01 -15.57 -30.25
C LEU A 237 -22.01 -14.17 -30.89
N ILE A 238 -20.88 -13.73 -31.47
CA ILE A 238 -20.80 -12.44 -32.15
C ILE A 238 -21.81 -12.35 -33.29
N CYS A 239 -21.89 -13.39 -34.12
CA CYS A 239 -22.83 -13.43 -35.24
C CYS A 239 -24.29 -13.40 -34.78
N GLU A 240 -24.64 -14.14 -33.73
CA GLU A 240 -26.02 -14.20 -33.20
C GLU A 240 -26.43 -12.92 -32.46
N THR A 241 -25.47 -12.17 -31.94
CA THR A 241 -25.71 -10.99 -31.11
C THR A 241 -25.36 -9.67 -31.81
N SER A 242 -25.17 -9.68 -33.13
CA SER A 242 -24.83 -8.48 -33.91
C SER A 242 -25.86 -7.37 -33.73
N ASP A 243 -27.13 -7.76 -33.67
CA ASP A 243 -28.27 -6.83 -33.66
C ASP A 243 -28.78 -6.56 -32.24
N TRP A 244 -28.09 -7.07 -31.22
CA TRP A 244 -28.52 -6.90 -29.83
C TRP A 244 -28.26 -5.48 -29.34
N GLU A 245 -29.28 -4.85 -28.78
CA GLU A 245 -29.10 -3.67 -27.93
C GLU A 245 -28.24 -4.03 -26.73
N SER A 246 -27.02 -3.51 -26.71
CA SER A 246 -26.04 -3.86 -25.69
C SER A 246 -26.25 -3.00 -24.46
N SER A 247 -26.62 -3.64 -23.35
CA SER A 247 -26.64 -2.97 -22.05
C SER A 247 -25.25 -2.39 -21.74
N PRO A 248 -25.16 -1.14 -21.25
CA PRO A 248 -23.88 -0.58 -20.81
C PRO A 248 -23.34 -1.31 -19.57
N ASN A 249 -24.18 -2.09 -18.88
CA ASN A 249 -23.77 -2.92 -17.76
C ASN A 249 -23.28 -4.30 -18.25
N VAL A 250 -21.99 -4.56 -18.10
CA VAL A 250 -21.35 -5.82 -18.52
C VAL A 250 -21.98 -7.06 -17.87
N VAL A 251 -22.48 -6.95 -16.63
CA VAL A 251 -23.10 -8.08 -15.91
C VAL A 251 -24.46 -8.40 -16.51
N THR A 252 -25.29 -7.38 -16.74
CA THR A 252 -26.59 -7.55 -17.38
C THR A 252 -26.42 -8.12 -18.79
N HIS A 253 -25.50 -7.57 -19.57
CA HIS A 253 -25.21 -8.07 -20.91
C HIS A 253 -24.74 -9.53 -20.88
N SER A 254 -23.79 -9.86 -20.00
CA SER A 254 -23.28 -11.23 -19.85
C SER A 254 -24.37 -12.19 -19.37
N ALA A 255 -25.28 -11.76 -18.49
CA ALA A 255 -26.38 -12.58 -18.02
C ALA A 255 -27.32 -13.01 -19.15
N SER A 256 -27.59 -12.13 -20.12
CA SER A 256 -28.36 -12.48 -21.32
C SER A 256 -27.66 -13.57 -22.13
N VAL A 257 -26.35 -13.46 -22.32
CA VAL A 257 -25.54 -14.51 -22.99
C VAL A 257 -25.61 -15.83 -22.22
N PHE A 258 -25.52 -15.80 -20.90
CA PHE A 258 -25.55 -17.01 -20.06
C PHE A 258 -26.91 -17.70 -20.06
N SER A 259 -27.98 -16.98 -20.40
CA SER A 259 -29.34 -17.50 -20.47
C SER A 259 -29.65 -18.23 -21.78
N LEU A 260 -28.78 -18.11 -22.79
CA LEU A 260 -28.96 -18.77 -24.07
C LEU A 260 -28.84 -20.29 -23.94
N GLN A 261 -29.83 -20.99 -24.48
CA GLN A 261 -29.91 -22.44 -24.45
C GLN A 261 -30.00 -23.02 -25.87
N THR A 262 -29.49 -24.24 -26.03
CA THR A 262 -29.78 -25.06 -27.20
C THR A 262 -31.22 -25.57 -27.14
N PRO A 263 -31.79 -26.07 -28.25
CA PRO A 263 -33.12 -26.71 -28.23
C PRO A 263 -33.24 -27.88 -27.25
N ALA A 264 -32.12 -28.50 -26.86
CA ALA A 264 -32.05 -29.55 -25.85
C ALA A 264 -31.99 -29.03 -24.39
N GLY A 265 -32.14 -27.71 -24.18
CA GLY A 265 -32.12 -27.08 -22.85
C GLY A 265 -30.72 -26.95 -22.22
N GLN A 266 -29.65 -27.22 -22.99
CA GLN A 266 -28.27 -27.09 -22.51
C GLN A 266 -27.75 -25.67 -22.74
N ALA A 267 -26.79 -25.21 -21.92
CA ALA A 267 -26.16 -23.90 -22.12
C ALA A 267 -25.52 -23.83 -23.51
N LYS A 268 -25.84 -22.77 -24.27
CA LYS A 268 -25.41 -22.65 -25.68
C LYS A 268 -23.93 -22.32 -25.85
N TYR A 269 -23.36 -21.51 -24.95
CA TYR A 269 -21.95 -21.10 -24.96
C TYR A 269 -21.28 -21.38 -23.60
N PRO A 270 -21.08 -22.66 -23.23
CA PRO A 270 -20.61 -23.05 -21.90
C PRO A 270 -19.20 -22.57 -21.59
N LYS A 271 -18.27 -22.53 -22.57
CA LYS A 271 -16.87 -22.12 -22.34
C LYS A 271 -16.75 -20.61 -22.27
N VAL A 272 -17.47 -19.87 -23.13
CA VAL A 272 -17.58 -18.41 -23.02
C VAL A 272 -18.15 -18.05 -21.65
N THR A 273 -19.25 -18.69 -21.25
CA THR A 273 -19.87 -18.47 -19.94
C THR A 273 -18.89 -18.72 -18.79
N LYS A 274 -18.12 -19.82 -18.85
CA LYS A 274 -17.12 -20.16 -17.84
C LYS A 274 -16.02 -19.11 -17.75
N LEU A 275 -15.45 -18.69 -18.89
CA LEU A 275 -14.37 -17.71 -18.93
C LEU A 275 -14.83 -16.33 -18.44
N VAL A 276 -15.97 -15.83 -18.96
CA VAL A 276 -16.50 -14.51 -18.59
C VAL A 276 -16.82 -14.46 -17.10
N LYS A 277 -17.44 -15.50 -16.53
CA LYS A 277 -17.68 -15.57 -15.08
C LYS A 277 -16.40 -15.53 -14.26
N ALA A 278 -15.37 -16.28 -14.67
CA ALA A 278 -14.09 -16.28 -13.97
C ALA A 278 -13.44 -14.89 -14.00
N VAL A 279 -13.44 -14.23 -15.15
CA VAL A 279 -12.88 -12.89 -15.32
C VAL A 279 -13.64 -11.82 -14.53
N LEU A 280 -14.98 -11.81 -14.61
CA LEU A 280 -15.81 -10.84 -13.87
C LEU A 280 -15.81 -11.09 -12.35
N SER A 281 -15.27 -12.22 -11.89
CA SER A 281 -15.04 -12.48 -10.47
C SER A 281 -13.74 -11.88 -9.93
N LEU A 282 -12.87 -11.37 -10.82
CA LEU A 282 -11.63 -10.73 -10.41
C LEU A 282 -11.91 -9.38 -9.75
N PRO A 283 -11.35 -9.11 -8.57
CA PRO A 283 -11.46 -7.80 -7.94
C PRO A 283 -10.68 -6.78 -8.78
N HIS A 284 -11.35 -5.69 -9.14
CA HIS A 284 -10.75 -4.62 -9.95
C HIS A 284 -10.21 -3.46 -9.11
N GLY A 285 -10.55 -3.43 -7.82
CA GLY A 285 -10.19 -2.34 -6.91
C GLY A 285 -10.25 -2.70 -5.43
N ASN A 286 -10.21 -1.68 -4.57
CA ASN A 286 -10.07 -1.85 -3.12
C ASN A 286 -11.42 -1.91 -2.37
N ALA A 287 -12.54 -1.83 -3.08
CA ALA A 287 -13.88 -1.81 -2.51
C ALA A 287 -14.15 -3.00 -1.57
N ASP A 288 -13.72 -4.21 -1.96
CA ASP A 288 -13.87 -5.42 -1.14
C ASP A 288 -13.08 -5.33 0.16
N CYS A 289 -11.84 -4.85 0.10
CA CYS A 289 -10.99 -4.66 1.28
C CYS A 289 -11.58 -3.60 2.23
N GLU A 290 -12.03 -2.45 1.71
CA GLU A 290 -12.62 -1.38 2.53
C GLU A 290 -13.93 -1.81 3.22
N ARG A 291 -14.78 -2.56 2.49
CA ARG A 291 -15.95 -3.22 3.09
C ARG A 291 -15.53 -4.23 4.15
N GLY A 292 -14.52 -5.05 3.83
CA GLY A 292 -13.90 -6.00 4.73
C GLY A 292 -13.53 -5.38 6.07
N PHE A 293 -12.82 -4.25 6.04
CA PHE A 293 -12.44 -3.49 7.24
C PHE A 293 -13.62 -2.91 7.99
N SER A 294 -14.62 -2.38 7.29
CA SER A 294 -15.82 -1.81 7.92
C SER A 294 -16.64 -2.89 8.64
N GLU A 295 -16.80 -4.04 8.00
CA GLU A 295 -17.48 -5.21 8.59
C GLU A 295 -16.67 -5.81 9.74
N ASN A 296 -15.34 -5.85 9.64
CA ASN A 296 -14.46 -6.25 10.73
C ASN A 296 -14.62 -5.30 11.92
N LYS A 297 -14.59 -3.99 11.70
CA LYS A 297 -14.81 -2.98 12.74
C LYS A 297 -16.10 -3.23 13.51
N GLN A 298 -17.20 -3.53 12.81
CA GLN A 298 -18.47 -3.85 13.45
C GLN A 298 -18.44 -5.21 14.18
N THR A 299 -17.69 -6.18 13.64
CA THR A 299 -17.51 -7.51 14.26
C THR A 299 -16.70 -7.44 15.54
N VAL A 300 -15.66 -6.60 15.62
CA VAL A 300 -14.79 -6.47 16.80
C VAL A 300 -15.25 -5.38 17.78
N HIS A 301 -16.29 -4.62 17.44
CA HIS A 301 -16.82 -3.57 18.32
C HIS A 301 -17.21 -4.16 19.68
N HIS A 302 -16.62 -3.66 20.77
CA HIS A 302 -16.70 -4.19 22.14
C HIS A 302 -16.32 -5.68 22.30
N ARG A 303 -15.59 -6.23 21.33
CA ARG A 303 -15.21 -7.65 21.24
C ARG A 303 -13.75 -7.79 20.81
N SER A 304 -12.86 -6.97 21.38
CA SER A 304 -11.44 -6.91 21.04
C SER A 304 -10.65 -8.18 21.43
N THR A 305 -11.22 -9.02 22.30
CA THR A 305 -10.62 -10.29 22.73
C THR A 305 -10.93 -11.46 21.80
N LEU A 306 -11.72 -11.25 20.72
CA LEU A 306 -12.00 -12.31 19.75
C LEU A 306 -10.72 -12.74 19.04
N SER A 307 -10.48 -14.06 19.01
CA SER A 307 -9.42 -14.62 18.19
C SER A 307 -9.67 -14.41 16.70
N ILE A 308 -8.59 -14.40 15.90
CA ILE A 308 -8.67 -14.30 14.44
C ILE A 308 -9.59 -15.40 13.87
N ALA A 309 -9.50 -16.62 14.39
CA ALA A 309 -10.39 -17.72 14.00
C ALA A 309 -11.87 -17.37 14.22
N SER A 310 -12.21 -16.79 15.38
CA SER A 310 -13.58 -16.38 15.70
C SER A 310 -14.07 -15.26 14.78
N ILE A 311 -13.22 -14.26 14.51
CA ILE A 311 -13.54 -13.17 13.57
C ILE A 311 -13.80 -13.74 12.18
N SER A 312 -12.93 -14.62 11.68
CA SER A 312 -13.07 -15.28 10.37
C SER A 312 -14.34 -16.14 10.28
N SER A 313 -14.68 -16.91 11.32
CA SER A 313 -15.92 -17.69 11.35
C SER A 313 -17.15 -16.79 11.31
N LEU A 314 -17.22 -15.75 12.15
CA LEU A 314 -18.33 -14.78 12.14
C LEU A 314 -18.48 -14.10 10.77
N ARG A 315 -17.35 -13.75 10.15
CA ARG A 315 -17.27 -13.17 8.81
C ARG A 315 -17.86 -14.09 7.76
N GLN A 316 -17.50 -15.38 7.80
CA GLN A 316 -17.98 -16.38 6.86
C GLN A 316 -19.48 -16.65 7.05
N THR A 317 -19.95 -16.77 8.29
CA THR A 317 -21.39 -16.89 8.60
C THR A 317 -22.16 -15.67 8.08
N LYS A 318 -21.71 -14.45 8.38
CA LYS A 318 -22.38 -13.23 7.90
C LYS A 318 -22.40 -13.13 6.37
N ALA A 319 -21.33 -13.53 5.70
CA ALA A 319 -21.26 -13.56 4.24
C ALA A 319 -22.22 -14.62 3.64
N PHE A 320 -22.31 -15.79 4.25
CA PHE A 320 -23.25 -16.83 3.85
C PHE A 320 -24.71 -16.37 4.05
N MET A 321 -25.01 -15.77 5.19
CA MET A 321 -26.34 -15.22 5.50
C MET A 321 -26.82 -14.15 4.52
N LYS A 322 -25.90 -13.36 3.95
CA LYS A 322 -26.25 -12.36 2.92
C LYS A 322 -26.88 -12.97 1.67
N ARG A 323 -26.58 -14.24 1.34
CA ARG A 323 -27.22 -14.97 0.22
C ARG A 323 -28.72 -15.14 0.44
N TYR A 324 -29.16 -15.10 1.69
CA TYR A 324 -30.54 -15.25 2.13
C TYR A 324 -31.11 -13.92 2.65
N SER A 325 -30.56 -12.79 2.20
CA SER A 325 -30.97 -11.44 2.67
C SER A 325 -30.86 -11.23 4.18
N GLY A 326 -30.01 -12.01 4.86
CA GLY A 326 -29.86 -11.97 6.32
C GLY A 326 -30.94 -12.73 7.09
N ASP A 327 -31.88 -13.38 6.40
CA ASP A 327 -32.96 -14.13 7.01
C ASP A 327 -32.54 -15.58 7.27
N ALA A 328 -32.41 -15.94 8.55
CA ALA A 328 -32.00 -17.27 8.98
C ALA A 328 -33.03 -18.35 8.62
N THR A 329 -34.30 -17.99 8.52
CA THR A 329 -35.38 -18.96 8.23
C THR A 329 -35.32 -19.49 6.80
N LYS A 330 -34.70 -18.72 5.90
CA LYS A 330 -34.50 -19.08 4.48
C LYS A 330 -33.28 -19.95 4.25
N VAL A 331 -32.46 -20.19 5.28
CA VAL A 331 -31.27 -21.02 5.15
C VAL A 331 -31.68 -22.50 5.16
N PRO A 332 -31.43 -23.24 4.07
CA PRO A 332 -31.73 -24.66 4.03
C PRO A 332 -30.79 -25.43 4.99
N LEU A 333 -31.38 -26.18 5.93
CA LEU A 333 -30.65 -27.03 6.86
C LEU A 333 -30.20 -28.33 6.19
N THR A 334 -29.16 -28.23 5.37
CA THR A 334 -28.59 -29.39 4.67
C THR A 334 -28.03 -30.41 5.66
N ARG A 335 -27.91 -31.68 5.21
CA ARG A 335 -27.30 -32.76 6.01
C ARG A 335 -25.88 -32.39 6.46
N ASP A 336 -25.13 -31.65 5.65
CA ASP A 336 -23.77 -31.25 5.99
C ASP A 336 -23.71 -30.18 7.09
N ILE A 337 -24.65 -29.23 7.11
CA ILE A 337 -24.80 -28.28 8.22
C ILE A 337 -25.15 -29.04 9.50
N GLN A 338 -26.12 -29.96 9.44
CA GLN A 338 -26.51 -30.77 10.59
C GLN A 338 -25.35 -31.60 11.16
N ARG A 339 -24.56 -32.25 10.29
CA ARG A 339 -23.34 -32.98 10.70
C ARG A 339 -22.29 -32.05 11.30
N SER A 340 -22.11 -30.86 10.73
CA SER A 340 -21.13 -29.88 11.22
C SER A 340 -21.49 -29.38 12.61
N VAL A 341 -22.77 -29.10 12.87
CA VAL A 341 -23.27 -28.73 14.20
C VAL A 341 -23.01 -29.85 15.21
N LYS A 342 -23.34 -31.10 14.88
CA LYS A 342 -23.09 -32.26 15.76
C LYS A 342 -21.60 -32.44 16.11
N LYS A 343 -20.69 -32.08 15.20
CA LYS A 343 -19.23 -32.18 15.40
C LYS A 343 -18.58 -30.94 16.02
N SER A 344 -19.32 -29.82 16.14
CA SER A 344 -18.77 -28.52 16.51
C SER A 344 -17.98 -28.52 17.83
N HIS A 345 -18.49 -29.20 18.85
CA HIS A 345 -17.82 -29.28 20.16
C HIS A 345 -16.48 -30.03 20.06
N LYS A 346 -16.45 -31.15 19.32
CA LYS A 346 -15.22 -31.92 19.09
C LYS A 346 -14.17 -31.07 18.36
N VAL A 347 -14.57 -30.41 17.27
CA VAL A 347 -13.69 -29.52 16.48
C VAL A 347 -13.15 -28.36 17.33
N TYR A 348 -13.99 -27.80 18.21
CA TYR A 348 -13.58 -26.76 19.15
C TYR A 348 -12.51 -27.28 20.11
N ARG A 349 -12.72 -28.43 20.75
CA ARG A 349 -11.75 -29.06 21.67
C ARG A 349 -10.41 -29.32 20.99
N GLU A 350 -10.43 -29.93 19.80
CA GLU A 350 -9.22 -30.21 19.01
C GLU A 350 -8.47 -28.94 18.60
N ARG A 351 -9.17 -27.80 18.44
CA ARG A 351 -8.52 -26.51 18.20
C ARG A 351 -7.82 -26.01 19.46
N ILE A 352 -8.50 -26.00 20.60
CA ILE A 352 -7.92 -25.53 21.87
C ILE A 352 -6.69 -26.37 22.26
N GLU A 353 -6.76 -27.69 22.07
CA GLU A 353 -5.61 -28.58 22.32
C GLU A 353 -4.40 -28.23 21.44
N ARG A 354 -4.63 -27.97 20.14
CA ARG A 354 -3.57 -27.52 19.22
C ARG A 354 -3.00 -26.15 19.58
N GLU A 355 -3.86 -25.18 19.92
CA GLU A 355 -3.44 -23.83 20.31
C GLU A 355 -2.59 -23.90 21.60
N ASN A 356 -3.02 -24.66 22.60
CA ASN A 356 -2.26 -24.85 23.84
C ASN A 356 -0.91 -25.54 23.60
N ALA A 357 -0.87 -26.56 22.74
CA ALA A 357 0.37 -27.25 22.39
C ALA A 357 1.35 -26.32 21.65
N ALA A 358 0.86 -25.48 20.74
CA ALA A 358 1.68 -24.50 20.05
C ALA A 358 2.25 -23.45 21.01
N THR A 359 1.43 -22.87 21.90
CA THR A 359 1.89 -21.91 22.90
C THR A 359 2.91 -22.51 23.87
N PHE A 360 2.77 -23.79 24.22
CA PHE A 360 3.76 -24.49 25.03
C PHE A 360 5.11 -24.60 24.31
N GLN A 361 5.10 -24.95 23.02
CA GLN A 361 6.33 -25.03 22.22
C GLN A 361 6.97 -23.65 22.01
N GLU A 362 6.17 -22.61 21.75
CA GLU A 362 6.68 -21.23 21.63
C GLU A 362 7.37 -20.77 22.91
N ARG A 363 6.76 -20.97 24.08
CA ARG A 363 7.40 -20.64 25.36
C ARG A 363 8.70 -21.39 25.59
N LYS A 364 8.75 -22.67 25.22
CA LYS A 364 9.96 -23.47 25.33
C LYS A 364 11.07 -22.92 24.44
N HIS A 365 10.74 -22.53 23.21
CA HIS A 365 11.69 -21.91 22.28
C HIS A 365 12.16 -20.55 22.78
N GLU A 366 11.27 -19.70 23.29
CA GLU A 366 11.62 -18.40 23.89
C GLU A 366 12.55 -18.56 25.11
N GLU A 367 12.30 -19.56 25.96
CA GLU A 367 13.17 -19.88 27.10
C GLU A 367 14.56 -20.37 26.66
N GLU A 368 14.62 -21.21 25.63
CA GLU A 368 15.87 -21.70 25.02
C GLU A 368 16.67 -20.54 24.39
N GLU A 369 16.03 -19.71 23.57
CA GLU A 369 16.66 -18.51 22.96
C GLU A 369 17.18 -17.53 24.02
N LEU A 370 16.42 -17.30 25.09
CA LEU A 370 16.83 -16.39 26.16
C LEU A 370 18.04 -16.93 26.92
N SER A 371 18.09 -18.26 27.14
CA SER A 371 19.23 -18.95 27.76
C SER A 371 20.47 -18.81 26.90
N GLU A 372 20.38 -19.12 25.59
CA GLU A 372 21.49 -18.98 24.64
C GLU A 372 21.99 -17.54 24.55
N HIS A 373 21.08 -16.56 24.51
CA HIS A 373 21.45 -15.15 24.50
C HIS A 373 22.21 -14.74 25.77
N CYS A 374 21.79 -15.24 26.94
CA CYS A 374 22.47 -14.99 28.22
C CYS A 374 23.88 -15.59 28.23
N GLU A 375 24.05 -16.82 27.76
CA GLU A 375 25.35 -17.49 27.66
C GLU A 375 26.29 -16.77 26.69
N ARG A 376 25.79 -16.39 25.50
CA ARG A 376 26.56 -15.64 24.52
C ARG A 376 27.05 -14.30 25.07
N LYS A 377 26.20 -13.59 25.83
CA LYS A 377 26.58 -12.33 26.48
C LYS A 377 27.68 -12.53 27.52
N LYS A 378 27.64 -13.62 28.30
CA LYS A 378 28.72 -13.98 29.25
C LYS A 378 30.04 -14.20 28.52
N LEU A 379 30.03 -14.97 27.43
CA LEU A 379 31.23 -15.23 26.62
C LEU A 379 31.80 -13.97 25.97
N ILE A 380 30.96 -13.05 25.49
CA ILE A 380 31.41 -11.76 24.94
C ILE A 380 32.09 -10.89 26.01
N ASN A 381 31.48 -10.81 27.20
CA ASN A 381 32.05 -10.07 28.32
C ASN A 381 33.39 -10.69 28.77
N GLU A 382 33.46 -12.03 28.83
CA GLU A 382 34.70 -12.74 29.13
C GLU A 382 35.78 -12.45 28.08
N LYS A 383 35.44 -12.50 26.78
CA LYS A 383 36.35 -12.16 25.69
C LYS A 383 36.88 -10.73 25.80
N SER A 384 36.02 -9.75 26.08
CA SER A 384 36.43 -8.35 26.24
C SER A 384 37.42 -8.19 27.40
N SER A 385 37.16 -8.82 28.55
CA SER A 385 38.09 -8.85 29.68
C SER A 385 39.44 -9.46 29.32
N LEU A 386 39.44 -10.59 28.61
CA LEU A 386 40.66 -11.26 28.16
C LEU A 386 41.44 -10.44 27.13
N GLN A 387 40.75 -9.73 26.22
CA GLN A 387 41.37 -8.83 25.26
C GLN A 387 42.04 -7.63 25.93
N ASN A 388 41.42 -7.07 26.98
CA ASN A 388 42.04 -6.02 27.79
C ASN A 388 43.28 -6.54 28.52
N ARG A 389 43.23 -7.76 29.07
CA ARG A 389 44.43 -8.40 29.65
C ARG A 389 45.53 -8.61 28.62
N LEU A 390 45.17 -9.04 27.41
CA LEU A 390 46.13 -9.23 26.31
C LEU A 390 46.79 -7.92 25.87
N SER A 391 46.03 -6.81 25.80
CA SER A 391 46.61 -5.50 25.46
C SER A 391 47.57 -5.01 26.55
N SER A 392 47.23 -5.21 27.84
CA SER A 392 48.15 -4.91 28.95
C SER A 392 49.44 -5.74 28.88
N LEU A 393 49.34 -7.05 28.59
CA LEU A 393 50.52 -7.91 28.43
C LEU A 393 51.38 -7.52 27.22
N LYS A 394 50.77 -7.09 26.12
CA LYS A 394 51.50 -6.56 24.95
C LYS A 394 52.23 -5.25 25.26
N ALA A 395 51.61 -4.36 26.04
CA ALA A 395 52.27 -3.13 26.49
C ALA A 395 53.46 -3.44 27.39
N LEU A 396 53.30 -4.38 28.35
CA LEU A 396 54.41 -4.85 29.19
C LEU A 396 55.54 -5.48 28.37
N LEU A 397 55.21 -6.23 27.30
CA LEU A 397 56.20 -6.78 26.38
C LEU A 397 56.97 -5.70 25.62
N ALA A 398 56.29 -4.66 25.16
CA ALA A 398 56.94 -3.54 24.48
C ALA A 398 57.88 -2.79 25.44
N SER A 399 57.40 -2.50 26.66
CA SER A 399 58.21 -1.85 27.70
C SER A 399 59.41 -2.72 28.12
N SER A 400 59.26 -4.05 28.20
CA SER A 400 60.38 -4.94 28.52
C SER A 400 61.43 -4.94 27.40
N GLN A 401 61.00 -4.98 26.14
CA GLN A 401 61.89 -4.90 24.98
C GLN A 401 62.63 -3.56 24.91
N GLU A 402 61.94 -2.45 25.19
CA GLU A 402 62.52 -1.11 25.24
C GLU A 402 63.58 -1.02 26.35
N LEU A 403 63.27 -1.44 27.58
CA LEU A 403 64.20 -1.46 28.71
C LEU A 403 65.45 -2.31 28.43
N ILE A 404 65.28 -3.49 27.82
CA ILE A 404 66.40 -4.34 27.42
C ILE A 404 67.25 -3.63 26.37
N SER A 405 66.63 -3.04 25.35
CA SER A 405 67.36 -2.35 24.27
C SER A 405 68.12 -1.11 24.75
N GLU A 406 67.51 -0.30 25.62
CA GLU A 406 68.14 0.86 26.23
C GLU A 406 69.27 0.46 27.17
N GLY A 407 69.05 -0.55 28.01
CA GLY A 407 70.06 -1.06 28.93
C GLY A 407 71.29 -1.59 28.19
N LEU A 408 71.09 -2.32 27.08
CA LEU A 408 72.16 -2.78 26.21
C LEU A 408 72.92 -1.63 25.54
N ALA A 409 72.22 -0.58 25.08
CA ALA A 409 72.84 0.59 24.45
C ALA A 409 73.64 1.45 25.45
N ALA A 410 73.13 1.60 26.68
CA ALA A 410 73.74 2.39 27.74
C ALA A 410 74.76 1.61 28.59
N LYS A 411 74.89 0.29 28.40
CA LYS A 411 75.65 -0.64 29.25
C LYS A 411 75.18 -0.67 30.71
N ASP A 412 73.88 -0.43 30.93
CA ASP A 412 73.21 -0.44 32.23
C ASP A 412 72.56 -1.83 32.45
N MET A 413 73.20 -2.66 33.28
CA MET A 413 72.76 -4.04 33.53
C MET A 413 71.49 -4.11 34.39
N ASP A 414 71.23 -3.11 35.24
CA ASP A 414 70.04 -3.09 36.11
C ASP A 414 68.76 -2.90 35.27
N LYS A 415 68.85 -2.10 34.19
CA LYS A 415 67.78 -1.96 33.19
C LYS A 415 67.52 -3.26 32.42
N VAL A 416 68.58 -3.99 32.06
CA VAL A 416 68.48 -5.28 31.36
C VAL A 416 67.82 -6.33 32.26
N GLU A 417 68.19 -6.38 33.54
CA GLU A 417 67.60 -7.30 34.51
C GLU A 417 66.11 -6.96 34.76
N SER A 418 65.79 -5.69 34.96
CA SER A 418 64.39 -5.21 35.10
C SER A 418 63.53 -5.58 33.89
N GLY A 419 64.06 -5.41 32.68
CA GLY A 419 63.39 -5.83 31.45
C GLY A 419 63.20 -7.35 31.36
N ASN A 420 64.19 -8.15 31.76
CA ASN A 420 64.08 -9.62 31.78
C ASN A 420 63.05 -10.13 32.81
N VAL A 421 62.90 -9.46 33.97
CA VAL A 421 61.85 -9.79 34.95
C VAL A 421 60.46 -9.57 34.36
N LEU A 422 60.24 -8.41 33.71
CA LEU A 422 58.98 -8.12 33.03
C LEU A 422 58.70 -9.11 31.88
N LEU A 423 59.73 -9.48 31.12
CA LEU A 423 59.64 -10.48 30.06
C LEU A 423 59.26 -11.87 30.61
N GLY A 424 59.81 -12.25 31.76
CA GLY A 424 59.45 -13.48 32.48
C GLY A 424 57.98 -13.50 32.91
N ASP A 425 57.48 -12.38 33.47
CA ASP A 425 56.07 -12.28 33.86
C ASP A 425 55.12 -12.37 32.65
N VAL A 426 55.46 -11.69 31.54
CA VAL A 426 54.69 -11.79 30.28
C VAL A 426 54.69 -13.22 29.75
N ASN A 427 55.85 -13.88 29.70
CA ASN A 427 55.97 -15.24 29.17
C ASN A 427 55.19 -16.27 29.99
N SER A 428 55.04 -16.06 31.31
CA SER A 428 54.25 -16.94 32.17
C SER A 428 52.74 -16.83 31.94
N LYS A 429 52.23 -15.62 31.65
CA LYS A 429 50.79 -15.32 31.59
C LYS A 429 50.22 -15.35 30.17
N LEU A 430 51.00 -14.94 29.17
CA LEU A 430 50.54 -14.76 27.79
C LEU A 430 49.96 -16.05 27.15
N PRO A 431 50.58 -17.24 27.30
CA PRO A 431 50.03 -18.47 26.73
C PRO A 431 48.62 -18.79 27.24
N SER A 432 48.41 -18.69 28.55
CA SER A 432 47.11 -18.98 29.20
C SER A 432 45.98 -18.05 28.74
N VAL A 433 46.28 -16.76 28.55
CA VAL A 433 45.32 -15.77 28.07
C VAL A 433 44.96 -16.04 26.60
N LEU A 434 45.96 -16.37 25.77
CA LEU A 434 45.73 -16.70 24.35
C LEU A 434 44.93 -17.99 24.18
N GLU A 435 45.20 -19.02 24.98
CA GLU A 435 44.42 -20.26 24.97
C GLU A 435 42.96 -20.03 25.37
N ARG A 436 42.73 -19.23 26.43
CA ARG A 436 41.36 -18.94 26.86
C ARG A 436 40.59 -18.11 25.83
N ILE A 437 41.23 -17.14 25.17
CA ILE A 437 40.63 -16.40 24.06
C ILE A 437 40.23 -17.34 22.93
N LYS A 438 41.11 -18.27 22.53
CA LYS A 438 40.79 -19.28 21.51
C LYS A 438 39.60 -20.16 21.91
N ALA A 439 39.54 -20.60 23.16
CA ALA A 439 38.43 -21.41 23.66
C ALA A 439 37.09 -20.65 23.63
N VAL A 440 37.09 -19.38 24.06
CA VAL A 440 35.90 -18.52 24.01
C VAL A 440 35.49 -18.22 22.56
N ASP A 441 36.44 -18.04 21.65
CA ASP A 441 36.17 -17.83 20.23
C ASP A 441 35.56 -19.07 19.56
N LEU A 442 36.04 -20.27 19.90
CA LEU A 442 35.45 -21.52 19.43
C LEU A 442 34.01 -21.69 19.95
N ALA A 443 33.76 -21.40 21.23
CA ALA A 443 32.41 -21.45 21.81
C ALA A 443 31.46 -20.42 21.15
N LEU A 444 31.93 -19.21 20.86
CA LEU A 444 31.13 -18.20 20.15
C LEU A 444 30.89 -18.54 18.68
N GLN A 445 31.78 -19.31 18.05
CA GLN A 445 31.60 -19.79 16.67
C GLN A 445 30.60 -20.94 16.60
N SER A 446 30.61 -21.88 17.55
CA SER A 446 29.63 -22.97 17.59
C SER A 446 28.21 -22.45 17.79
N MET A 447 28.02 -21.38 18.58
CA MET A 447 26.71 -20.73 18.78
C MET A 447 26.20 -19.92 17.58
N LYS A 448 26.97 -19.77 16.49
CA LYS A 448 26.52 -19.11 15.25
C LYS A 448 26.03 -20.09 14.17
N ALA A 449 26.24 -21.39 14.37
CA ALA A 449 25.97 -22.43 13.37
C ALA A 449 24.62 -23.15 13.59
N THR A 450 23.86 -22.71 14.59
CA THR A 450 22.47 -23.06 14.91
C THR A 450 21.62 -21.82 14.75
#